data_AF-A0A9E3SSM3-F1
#
_entry.id   AF-A0A9E3SSM3-F1
#
_cell.length_a   1.000
_cell.length_b   1.000
_cell.length_c   1.000
_cell.angle_alpha   90.00
_cell.angle_beta   90.00
_cell.angle_gamma   90.00
#
_symmetry.space_group_name_H-M   'P 1'
#
loop_
_entity.id
_entity.type
_entity.pdbx_description
1 polymer ?
#
loop_
_entity_poly.entity_id
_entity_poly.type
_entity_poly.pdbx_seq_one_letter_code
_entity_poly.pdbx_strand_id
1 'polypeptide(L)'
;MMGWLLRRLLAGILVLWAAATLAFFTLAILPGDAIETQLTRSGADQTLIAERRASLGLTDPVGVRYLRFLWQGIRGDLGTSLLSGEPVMD
;
A
#
# COMPACT_ATOMS: atom_id res chain seq x y z
N MET A 1 18.28 9.05 -31.35
CA MET A 1 17.00 9.42 -30.71
C MET A 1 16.43 8.30 -29.86
N MET A 2 16.27 7.07 -30.37
CA MET A 2 15.71 5.92 -29.62
C MET A 2 16.40 5.64 -28.27
N GLY A 3 17.75 5.64 -28.21
CA GLY A 3 18.49 5.40 -26.97
C GLY A 3 18.31 6.49 -25.89
N TRP A 4 18.09 7.75 -26.30
CA TRP A 4 17.78 8.84 -25.36
C TRP A 4 16.38 8.68 -24.79
N LEU A 5 15.40 8.31 -25.64
CA LEU A 5 14.02 8.05 -25.23
C LEU A 5 13.94 6.86 -24.26
N LEU A 6 14.67 5.77 -24.55
CA LEU A 6 14.75 4.60 -23.66
C LEU A 6 15.33 4.95 -22.28
N ARG A 7 16.44 5.69 -22.25
CA ARG A 7 17.05 6.18 -21.00
C ARG A 7 16.09 7.04 -20.19
N ARG A 8 15.35 7.92 -20.86
CA ARG A 8 14.35 8.81 -20.24
C ARG A 8 13.21 8.02 -19.61
N LEU A 9 12.68 7.01 -20.32
CA LEU A 9 11.62 6.13 -19.82
C LEU A 9 12.09 5.28 -18.64
N LEU A 10 13.28 4.67 -18.75
CA LEU A 10 13.90 3.90 -17.66
C LEU A 10 14.12 4.77 -16.42
N ALA A 11 14.63 6.00 -16.58
CA ALA A 11 14.79 6.93 -15.47
C ALA A 11 13.44 7.28 -14.84
N GLY A 12 12.39 7.52 -15.64
CA GLY A 12 11.04 7.77 -15.14
C GLY A 12 10.47 6.60 -14.34
N ILE A 13 10.57 5.39 -14.87
CA ILE A 13 10.13 4.16 -14.18
C ILE A 13 10.91 3.98 -12.87
N LEU A 14 12.22 4.21 -12.88
CA LEU A 14 13.06 4.09 -11.68
C LEU A 14 12.63 5.11 -10.60
N VAL A 15 12.35 6.35 -10.99
CA VAL A 15 11.88 7.40 -10.06
C VAL A 15 10.52 7.03 -9.48
N LEU A 16 9.57 6.59 -10.30
CA LEU A 16 8.24 6.15 -9.83
C LEU A 16 8.36 4.94 -8.90
N TRP A 17 9.18 3.96 -9.26
CA TRP A 17 9.44 2.79 -8.44
C TRP A 17 10.09 3.17 -7.10
N ALA A 18 11.07 4.07 -7.10
CA ALA A 18 11.70 4.56 -5.89
C ALA A 18 10.70 5.32 -5.01
N ALA A 19 9.88 6.20 -5.58
CA ALA A 19 8.85 6.93 -4.85
C ALA A 19 7.78 6.00 -4.24
N ALA A 20 7.29 5.03 -5.01
CA ALA A 20 6.34 4.02 -4.54
C ALA A 20 6.93 3.15 -3.41
N THR A 21 8.20 2.77 -3.55
CA THR A 21 8.93 2.02 -2.52
C THR A 21 9.09 2.85 -1.25
N LEU A 22 9.49 4.11 -1.37
CA LEU A 22 9.60 5.01 -0.23
C LEU A 22 8.26 5.15 0.48
N ALA A 23 7.18 5.41 -0.27
CA ALA A 23 5.82 5.56 0.27
C ALA A 23 5.32 4.30 0.98
N PHE A 24 5.62 3.11 0.43
CA PHE A 24 5.27 1.86 1.07
C PHE A 24 6.01 1.69 2.40
N PHE A 25 7.33 1.90 2.41
CA PHE A 25 8.14 1.70 3.61
C PHE A 25 7.90 2.76 4.68
N THR A 26 7.62 4.02 4.32
CA THR A 26 7.24 5.03 5.31
C THR A 26 5.98 4.64 6.05
N LEU A 27 4.98 4.07 5.36
CA LEU A 27 3.77 3.54 5.97
C LEU A 27 4.00 2.21 6.70
N ALA A 28 4.87 1.34 6.19
CA ALA A 28 5.14 0.03 6.79
C ALA A 28 5.99 0.12 8.08
N ILE A 29 6.84 1.14 8.20
CA ILE A 29 7.69 1.38 9.38
C ILE A 29 6.95 2.19 10.45
N LEU A 30 5.86 2.88 10.08
CA LEU A 30 5.13 3.76 10.98
C LEU A 30 4.70 2.96 12.24
N PRO A 31 5.23 3.30 13.43
CA PRO A 31 4.91 2.58 14.65
C PRO A 31 3.49 2.94 15.08
N GLY A 32 2.62 1.94 15.09
CA GLY A 32 1.19 2.13 15.21
C GLY A 32 0.55 1.71 13.90
N ASP A 33 -0.01 0.50 13.91
CA ASP A 33 -0.89 0.11 12.82
C ASP A 33 -2.02 1.14 12.78
N ALA A 34 -2.08 1.93 11.69
CA ALA A 34 -3.12 2.93 11.51
C ALA A 34 -4.51 2.32 11.72
N ILE A 35 -4.64 1.02 11.40
CA ILE A 35 -5.83 0.21 11.63
C ILE A 35 -6.09 0.02 13.12
N GLU A 36 -5.07 -0.33 13.92
CA GLU A 36 -5.22 -0.53 15.36
C GLU A 36 -5.58 0.75 16.10
N THR A 37 -4.91 1.84 15.77
CA THR A 37 -5.20 3.14 16.42
C THR A 37 -6.56 3.69 16.02
N GLN A 38 -7.03 3.44 14.80
CA GLN A 38 -8.35 3.85 14.33
C GLN A 38 -9.47 2.96 14.91
N LEU A 39 -9.31 1.63 14.90
CA LEU A 39 -10.33 0.70 15.41
C LEU A 39 -10.39 0.65 16.94
N THR A 40 -9.27 0.83 17.63
CA THR A 40 -9.27 0.96 19.10
C THR A 40 -9.99 2.25 19.52
N ARG A 41 -9.87 3.34 18.75
CA ARG A 41 -10.64 4.58 18.99
C ARG A 41 -12.13 4.43 18.70
N SER A 42 -12.54 3.51 17.81
CA SER A 42 -13.96 3.24 17.56
C SER A 42 -14.61 2.31 18.58
N GLY A 43 -13.86 1.82 19.59
CA GLY A 43 -14.35 0.88 20.60
C GLY A 43 -14.60 -0.53 20.06
N ALA A 44 -13.97 -0.91 18.93
CA ALA A 44 -14.12 -2.23 18.35
C ALA A 44 -13.39 -3.29 19.19
N ASP A 45 -13.98 -4.47 19.33
CA ASP A 45 -13.38 -5.61 20.03
C ASP A 45 -12.07 -6.04 19.36
N GLN A 46 -11.05 -6.42 20.14
CA GLN A 46 -9.73 -6.79 19.62
C GLN A 46 -9.79 -7.95 18.61
N THR A 47 -10.79 -8.82 18.76
CA THR A 47 -11.07 -9.95 17.86
C THR A 47 -11.46 -9.46 16.45
N LEU A 48 -12.38 -8.50 16.36
CA LEU A 48 -12.79 -7.84 15.11
C LEU A 48 -11.62 -7.12 14.45
N ILE A 49 -10.72 -6.51 15.22
CA ILE A 49 -9.53 -5.85 14.69
C ILE A 49 -8.58 -6.86 14.04
N ALA A 50 -8.37 -8.03 14.68
CA ALA A 50 -7.52 -9.09 14.16
C ALA A 50 -8.09 -9.70 12.87
N GLU A 51 -9.40 -9.96 12.81
CA GLU A 51 -10.07 -10.45 11.60
C GLU A 51 -9.98 -9.44 10.45
N ARG A 52 -10.19 -8.15 10.74
CA ARG A 52 -10.13 -7.08 9.74
C ARG A 52 -8.69 -6.85 9.22
N ARG A 53 -7.67 -7.11 10.04
CA ARG A 53 -6.26 -7.11 9.60
C ARG A 53 -5.93 -8.28 8.69
N ALA A 54 -6.42 -9.46 9.03
CA ALA A 54 -6.24 -10.65 8.21
C ALA A 54 -6.93 -10.49 6.84
N SER A 55 -8.14 -9.94 6.80
CA SER A 55 -8.85 -9.68 5.53
C SER A 55 -8.18 -8.64 4.65
N LEU A 56 -7.45 -7.69 5.23
CA LEU A 56 -6.64 -6.71 4.51
C LEU A 56 -5.23 -7.24 4.14
N GLY A 57 -4.89 -8.47 4.52
CA GLY A 57 -3.58 -9.07 4.27
C GLY A 57 -2.43 -8.35 4.99
N LEU A 58 -2.73 -7.64 6.09
CA LEU A 58 -1.71 -6.97 6.91
C LEU A 58 -0.88 -7.96 7.72
N THR A 59 -1.35 -9.20 7.84
CA THR A 59 -0.65 -10.34 8.46
C THR A 59 0.37 -10.99 7.52
N ASP A 60 0.37 -10.66 6.23
CA ASP A 60 1.29 -11.24 5.26
C ASP A 60 2.73 -10.70 5.44
N PRO A 61 3.76 -11.49 5.08
CA PRO A 61 5.14 -11.01 5.09
C PRO A 61 5.31 -9.71 4.29
N VAL A 62 6.13 -8.78 4.79
CA VAL A 62 6.32 -7.44 4.19
C VAL A 62 6.68 -7.52 2.69
N GLY A 63 7.48 -8.50 2.29
CA GLY A 63 7.81 -8.72 0.87
C GLY A 63 6.59 -9.06 0.00
N VAL A 64 5.66 -9.88 0.50
CA VAL A 64 4.42 -10.23 -0.20
C VAL A 64 3.52 -8.99 -0.32
N ARG A 65 3.40 -8.21 0.76
CA ARG A 65 2.63 -6.95 0.77
C ARG A 65 3.19 -5.94 -0.21
N TYR A 66 4.52 -5.81 -0.28
CA TYR A 66 5.18 -4.90 -1.21
C TYR A 66 4.99 -5.31 -2.68
N LEU A 67 5.15 -6.60 -3.01
CA LEU A 67 4.92 -7.09 -4.37
C LEU A 67 3.46 -6.91 -4.80
N ARG A 68 2.50 -7.16 -3.89
CA ARG A 68 1.07 -6.90 -4.14
C ARG A 68 0.81 -5.43 -4.40
N PHE A 69 1.37 -4.54 -3.58
CA PHE A 69 1.26 -3.09 -3.75
C PHE A 69 1.79 -2.61 -5.10
N LEU A 70 2.99 -3.06 -5.51
CA LEU A 70 3.54 -2.72 -6.82
C LEU A 70 2.66 -3.25 -7.97
N TRP A 71 2.17 -4.48 -7.86
CA TRP A 71 1.34 -5.11 -8.88
C TRP A 71 0.00 -4.42 -9.08
N GLN A 72 -0.66 -4.06 -7.97
CA GLN A 72 -1.90 -3.28 -7.97
C GLN A 72 -1.66 -1.89 -8.56
N GLY A 73 -0.60 -1.19 -8.13
CA GLY A 73 -0.24 0.12 -8.65
C GLY A 73 0.03 0.15 -10.16
N ILE A 74 0.70 -0.88 -10.71
CA ILE A 74 0.92 -1.02 -12.17
C ILE A 74 -0.41 -1.19 -12.92
N ARG A 75 -1.40 -1.84 -12.30
CA ARG A 75 -2.75 -2.03 -12.86
C ARG A 75 -3.66 -0.82 -12.66
N GLY A 76 -3.20 0.23 -11.97
CA GLY A 76 -4.03 1.36 -11.56
C GLY A 76 -4.99 1.02 -10.43
N ASP A 77 -4.85 -0.13 -9.78
CA ASP A 77 -5.63 -0.48 -8.60
C ASP A 77 -4.96 0.15 -7.37
N LEU A 78 -5.58 1.19 -6.83
CA LEU A 78 -5.12 1.87 -5.61
C LEU A 78 -5.74 1.28 -4.34
N GLY A 79 -6.54 0.22 -4.48
CA GLY A 79 -7.24 -0.45 -3.41
C GLY A 79 -8.44 0.33 -2.88
N THR A 80 -8.91 -0.10 -1.71
CA THR A 80 -10.05 0.51 -1.02
C THR A 80 -9.59 1.41 0.12
N SER A 81 -10.23 2.56 0.26
CA SER A 81 -10.07 3.45 1.40
C SER A 81 -10.36 2.73 2.71
N LEU A 82 -9.43 2.80 3.66
CA LEU A 82 -9.63 2.23 4.99
C LEU A 82 -10.69 3.00 5.81
N LEU A 83 -10.94 4.27 5.44
CA LEU A 83 -11.92 5.14 6.11
C LEU A 83 -13.34 4.95 5.59
N SER A 84 -13.52 4.99 4.26
CA SER A 84 -14.86 4.91 3.63
C SER A 84 -15.22 3.51 3.16
N GLY A 85 -14.25 2.61 2.99
CA GLY A 85 -14.48 1.27 2.43
C GLY A 85 -14.67 1.25 0.90
N GLU A 86 -14.58 2.41 0.24
CA GLU A 86 -14.79 2.56 -1.20
C GLU A 86 -13.47 2.45 -1.98
N PRO A 87 -13.51 2.00 -3.25
CA PRO A 87 -12.35 2.06 -4.14
C PRO A 87 -11.81 3.49 -4.25
N VAL A 88 -10.49 3.65 -4.25
CA VAL A 88 -9.84 4.98 -4.35
C VAL A 88 -9.97 5.58 -5.76
N MET A 89 -10.28 4.75 -6.77
CA MET A 89 -10.33 5.14 -8.18
C MET A 89 -11.74 5.48 -8.69
N ASP A 90 -12.79 5.35 -7.86
CA ASP A 90 -14.17 5.74 -8.17
C ASP A 90 -14.53 7.10 -7.55
#